data_AF-A0AAJ2LVI1-F1
#
_entry.id   AF-A0AAJ2LVI1-F1
#
_cell.length_a   1.000
_cell.length_b   1.000
_cell.length_c   1.000
_cell.angle_alpha   90.00
_cell.angle_beta   90.00
_cell.angle_gamma   90.00
#
_symmetry.space_group_name_H-M   'P 1'
#
loop_
_entity.id
_entity.type
_entity.pdbx_description
1 polymer ?
#
loop_
_entity_poly.entity_id
_entity_poly.type
_entity_poly.pdbx_seq_one_letter_code
_entity_poly.pdbx_strand_id
1 'polypeptide(L)'
;MLWIIALLTACSPDKSEKSINMLHQIEISANQSGKELLARYPNQVVLISRPPNVNFYSMDWPRDALGAVKIRNGTRAFMLNDVLGISGNEDPHFPDENIIEWNIYAGLGAEEHIPHDEARQRMMRILNNIRAAGWRHYIERSLPRLKGAQALHFAITSPVHSLDPTYVPDLDEWMSLPADATWRFQLDHAYLTLTLTRDMERLDRNKPGAYFLKLSLVGSKEEARQIVGPAKRSDWQNALASELPLLKQDRDQAEETLRRRGVVIDSAYQDPSIP
;
A
#
# COMPACT_ATOMS: atom_id res chain seq x y z
N MET A 1 -27.93 51.55 -51.88
CA MET A 1 -28.37 51.52 -50.47
C MET A 1 -27.75 50.28 -49.85
N LEU A 2 -26.89 50.49 -48.85
CA LEU A 2 -25.86 49.56 -48.36
C LEU A 2 -26.44 48.27 -47.77
N TRP A 3 -25.78 47.15 -48.08
CA TRP A 3 -25.86 45.89 -47.35
C TRP A 3 -25.01 46.00 -46.07
N ILE A 4 -25.59 45.63 -44.91
CA ILE A 4 -24.85 45.48 -43.65
C ILE A 4 -24.70 43.99 -43.39
N ILE A 5 -23.47 43.49 -43.53
CA ILE A 5 -23.02 42.20 -43.00
C ILE A 5 -22.32 42.51 -41.67
N ALA A 6 -22.96 42.14 -40.56
CA ALA A 6 -22.33 42.19 -39.24
C ALA A 6 -21.69 40.83 -38.96
N LEU A 7 -20.36 40.82 -38.94
CA LEU A 7 -19.51 39.69 -38.60
C LEU A 7 -19.72 39.29 -37.13
N LEU A 8 -20.17 38.05 -36.90
CA LEU A 8 -20.07 37.38 -35.62
C LEU A 8 -18.60 37.05 -35.37
N THR A 9 -17.92 37.83 -34.54
CA THR A 9 -16.61 37.46 -33.99
C THR A 9 -16.83 36.41 -32.91
N ALA A 10 -16.57 35.14 -33.26
CA ALA A 10 -16.41 34.07 -32.29
C ALA A 10 -15.15 34.35 -31.44
N CYS A 11 -15.31 34.50 -30.13
CA CYS A 11 -14.19 34.40 -29.20
C CYS A 11 -13.71 32.94 -29.17
N SER A 12 -12.59 32.66 -29.82
CA SER A 12 -11.82 31.44 -29.56
C SER A 12 -11.26 31.50 -28.14
N PRO A 13 -11.47 30.47 -27.29
CA PRO A 13 -10.61 30.28 -26.14
C PRO A 13 -9.35 29.58 -26.65
N ASP A 14 -8.33 30.37 -27.00
CA ASP A 14 -6.98 29.84 -27.19
C ASP A 14 -6.36 29.61 -25.80
N LYS A 15 -6.79 28.52 -25.15
CA LYS A 15 -6.01 27.90 -24.09
C LYS A 15 -5.19 26.81 -24.77
N SER A 16 -3.98 27.19 -25.18
CA SER A 16 -2.92 26.19 -25.31
C SER A 16 -2.68 25.59 -23.93
N GLU A 17 -3.38 24.50 -23.63
CA GLU A 17 -2.92 23.55 -22.65
C GLU A 17 -1.54 23.12 -23.11
N LYS A 18 -0.50 23.64 -22.45
CA LYS A 18 0.79 22.98 -22.48
C LYS A 18 0.52 21.54 -22.07
N SER A 19 0.61 20.61 -23.01
CA SER A 19 0.67 19.19 -22.71
C SER A 19 1.93 18.97 -21.88
N ILE A 20 1.81 19.11 -20.56
CA ILE A 20 2.86 18.70 -19.64
C ILE A 20 2.98 17.20 -19.89
N ASN A 21 4.11 16.80 -20.46
CA ASN A 21 4.43 15.39 -20.65
C ASN A 21 4.61 14.79 -19.26
N MET A 22 3.51 14.35 -18.66
CA MET A 22 3.49 13.64 -17.38
C MET A 22 4.27 12.35 -17.59
N LEU A 23 5.34 12.14 -16.81
CA LEU A 23 5.95 10.83 -16.79
C LEU A 23 4.91 9.87 -16.23
N HIS A 24 4.61 8.81 -16.98
CA HIS A 24 3.77 7.72 -16.51
C HIS A 24 4.44 6.90 -15.42
N GLN A 25 5.71 7.16 -15.10
CA GLN A 25 6.47 6.39 -14.13
C GLN A 25 7.23 7.29 -13.16
N ILE A 26 7.15 6.94 -11.87
CA ILE A 26 7.94 7.55 -10.81
C ILE A 26 8.66 6.49 -9.98
N GLU A 27 9.59 6.93 -9.15
CA GLU A 27 10.32 6.09 -8.22
C GLU A 27 10.21 6.69 -6.83
N ILE A 28 9.85 5.85 -5.85
CA ILE A 28 9.77 6.22 -4.44
C ILE A 28 10.50 5.21 -3.56
N SER A 29 10.94 5.66 -2.39
CA SER A 29 11.42 4.81 -1.30
C SER A 29 10.94 5.33 0.06
N ALA A 30 10.96 4.46 1.08
CA ALA A 30 10.73 4.86 2.46
C ALA A 30 11.76 5.92 2.90
N ASN A 31 11.31 6.89 3.71
CA ASN A 31 12.14 7.97 4.26
C ASN A 31 12.89 8.82 3.21
N GLN A 32 12.43 8.84 1.96
CA GLN A 32 13.07 9.66 0.92
C GLN A 32 12.86 11.15 1.18
N SER A 33 13.85 11.96 0.77
CA SER A 33 13.74 13.41 0.88
C SER A 33 12.65 13.96 -0.04
N GLY A 34 11.68 14.66 0.52
CA GLY A 34 10.66 15.36 -0.25
C GLY A 34 11.23 16.47 -1.14
N LYS A 35 12.31 17.12 -0.70
CA LYS A 35 13.06 18.09 -1.51
C LYS A 35 13.68 17.45 -2.75
N GLU A 36 14.31 16.29 -2.60
CA GLU A 36 14.88 15.56 -3.74
C GLU A 36 13.80 15.03 -4.68
N LEU A 37 12.67 14.58 -4.13
CA LEU A 37 11.51 14.16 -4.90
C LEU A 37 10.99 15.31 -5.78
N LEU A 38 10.80 16.50 -5.20
CA LEU A 38 10.37 17.70 -5.94
C LEU A 38 11.39 18.12 -7.01
N ALA A 39 12.69 18.02 -6.72
CA ALA A 39 13.72 18.31 -7.70
C ALA A 39 13.71 17.32 -8.88
N ARG A 40 13.39 16.04 -8.61
CA ARG A 40 13.34 14.99 -9.64
C ARG A 40 12.06 15.04 -10.48
N TYR A 41 10.94 15.41 -9.88
CA TYR A 41 9.62 15.41 -10.54
C TYR A 41 8.86 16.75 -10.37
N PRO A 42 9.46 17.88 -10.79
CA PRO A 42 8.97 19.23 -10.45
C PRO A 42 7.60 19.58 -11.03
N ASN A 43 7.17 18.89 -12.09
CA ASN A 43 5.89 19.13 -12.78
C ASN A 43 4.83 18.06 -12.51
N GLN A 44 5.13 17.07 -11.66
CA GLN A 44 4.22 15.95 -11.38
C GLN A 44 3.84 15.86 -9.89
N VAL A 45 4.75 16.25 -9.00
CA VAL A 45 4.52 16.23 -7.56
C VAL A 45 3.88 17.55 -7.14
N VAL A 46 2.71 17.47 -6.55
CA VAL A 46 2.05 18.59 -5.88
C VAL A 46 2.46 18.57 -4.41
N LEU A 47 3.12 19.65 -3.97
CA LEU A 47 3.39 19.92 -2.55
C LEU A 47 2.26 20.75 -1.95
N ILE A 48 1.67 20.27 -0.87
CA ILE A 48 0.72 20.99 -0.02
C ILE A 48 1.36 21.16 1.35
N SER A 49 1.66 22.41 1.72
CA SER A 49 2.16 22.75 3.06
C SER A 49 1.04 23.30 3.92
N ARG A 50 0.90 22.79 5.15
CA ARG A 50 -0.06 23.26 6.15
C ARG A 50 0.67 23.70 7.42
N PRO A 51 0.23 24.75 8.12
CA PRO A 51 0.80 25.10 9.43
C PRO A 51 0.60 23.96 10.46
N PRO A 52 1.56 23.69 11.36
CA PRO A 52 2.88 24.32 11.50
C PRO A 52 3.98 23.53 10.76
N ASN A 53 4.00 23.58 9.43
CA ASN A 53 4.96 22.91 8.53
C ASN A 53 4.75 21.40 8.34
N VAL A 54 3.49 20.97 8.26
CA VAL A 54 3.15 19.62 7.77
C VAL A 54 3.13 19.66 6.24
N ASN A 55 3.98 18.86 5.62
CA ASN A 55 4.08 18.76 4.16
C ASN A 55 3.46 17.47 3.64
N PHE A 56 2.64 17.62 2.60
CA PHE A 56 2.06 16.51 1.86
C PHE A 56 2.49 16.57 0.40
N TYR A 57 2.92 15.44 -0.13
CA TYR A 57 3.31 15.25 -1.51
C TYR A 57 2.26 14.38 -2.17
N SER A 58 1.74 14.79 -3.32
CA SER A 58 0.68 14.03 -4.00
C SER A 58 0.88 14.03 -5.50
N MET A 59 0.48 12.94 -6.15
CA MET A 59 0.52 12.76 -7.59
C MET A 59 -0.70 11.93 -7.97
N ASP A 60 -1.50 12.43 -8.90
CA ASP A 60 -2.68 11.75 -9.40
C ASP A 60 -2.53 11.53 -10.91
N TRP A 61 -2.86 10.33 -11.37
CA TRP A 61 -2.89 10.00 -12.79
C TRP A 61 -4.34 9.97 -13.28
N PRO A 62 -4.61 10.47 -14.51
CA PRO A 62 -5.94 10.40 -15.07
C PRO A 62 -6.29 8.94 -15.42
N ARG A 63 -7.59 8.62 -15.43
CA ARG A 63 -8.08 7.24 -15.63
C ARG A 63 -7.68 6.64 -16.97
N ASP A 64 -7.47 7.45 -18.00
CA ASP A 64 -7.07 7.04 -19.34
C ASP A 64 -5.54 6.97 -19.54
N ALA A 65 -4.76 7.39 -18.53
CA ALA A 65 -3.31 7.30 -18.53
C ALA A 65 -2.76 7.01 -17.12
N LEU A 66 -3.11 5.83 -16.59
CA LEU A 66 -2.66 5.37 -15.27
C LEU A 66 -1.13 5.33 -15.15
N GLY A 67 -0.65 5.56 -13.93
CA GLY A 67 0.76 5.59 -13.62
C GLY A 67 1.37 4.23 -13.29
N ALA A 68 2.68 4.24 -13.14
CA ALA A 68 3.49 3.17 -12.62
C ALA A 68 4.44 3.71 -11.54
N VAL A 69 4.54 3.01 -10.43
CA VAL A 69 5.40 3.40 -9.31
C VAL A 69 6.43 2.32 -9.11
N LYS A 70 7.70 2.71 -9.19
CA LYS A 70 8.82 1.87 -8.82
C LYS A 70 9.11 2.06 -7.34
N ILE A 71 8.84 1.04 -6.54
CA ILE A 71 9.15 1.03 -5.11
C ILE A 71 10.57 0.49 -4.96
N ARG A 72 11.48 1.32 -4.46
CA ARG A 72 12.89 0.98 -4.25
C ARG A 72 13.22 0.86 -2.76
N ASN A 73 14.07 -0.10 -2.45
CA ASN A 73 14.76 -0.19 -1.16
C ASN A 73 16.20 -0.68 -1.37
N GLY A 74 17.18 0.21 -1.18
CA GLY A 74 18.57 -0.04 -1.56
C GLY A 74 18.72 -0.39 -3.04
N THR A 75 19.36 -1.52 -3.33
CA THR A 75 19.55 -2.04 -4.70
C THR A 75 18.33 -2.81 -5.24
N ARG A 76 17.34 -3.10 -4.40
CA ARG A 76 16.15 -3.87 -4.74
C ARG A 76 15.00 -2.94 -5.13
N ALA A 77 14.18 -3.38 -6.08
CA ALA A 77 12.98 -2.64 -6.47
C ALA A 77 11.95 -3.56 -7.11
N PHE A 78 10.67 -3.18 -7.02
CA PHE A 78 9.59 -3.74 -7.82
C PHE A 78 8.74 -2.63 -8.44
N MET A 79 7.97 -2.97 -9.47
CA MET A 79 7.03 -2.05 -10.12
C MET A 79 5.61 -2.38 -9.71
N LEU A 80 4.82 -1.36 -9.37
CA LEU A 80 3.37 -1.41 -9.30
C LEU A 80 2.81 -0.58 -10.46
N ASN A 81 2.02 -1.20 -11.32
CA ASN A 81 1.36 -0.54 -12.45
C ASN A 81 -0.08 -0.16 -12.09
N ASP A 82 -0.78 0.46 -13.04
CA ASP A 82 -2.21 0.79 -12.93
C ASP A 82 -2.50 1.69 -11.70
N VAL A 83 -1.56 2.58 -11.39
CA VAL A 83 -1.61 3.49 -10.24
C VAL A 83 -2.49 4.69 -10.57
N LEU A 84 -3.46 4.92 -9.70
CA LEU A 84 -4.42 6.03 -9.75
C LEU A 84 -3.85 7.27 -9.07
N GLY A 85 -3.14 7.08 -7.96
CA GLY A 85 -2.52 8.18 -7.25
C GLY A 85 -1.61 7.72 -6.12
N ILE A 86 -0.74 8.63 -5.70
CA ILE A 86 0.09 8.45 -4.51
C ILE A 86 0.03 9.68 -3.61
N SER A 87 0.19 9.45 -2.32
CA SER A 87 0.42 10.51 -1.35
C SER A 87 1.53 10.14 -0.39
N GLY A 88 2.32 11.12 0.03
CA GLY A 88 3.31 10.95 1.08
C GLY A 88 3.30 12.14 2.03
N ASN A 89 3.65 11.93 3.29
CA ASN A 89 3.64 12.98 4.30
C ASN A 89 4.90 13.00 5.15
N GLU A 90 5.30 14.21 5.54
CA GLU A 90 6.30 14.46 6.57
C GLU A 90 5.63 14.66 7.93
N ASP A 91 6.37 14.39 9.01
CA ASP A 91 5.96 14.74 10.38
C ASP A 91 6.95 15.74 10.96
N PRO A 92 6.53 16.98 11.30
CA PRO A 92 7.44 17.99 11.82
C PRO A 92 8.04 17.64 13.18
N HIS A 93 7.52 16.64 13.89
CA HIS A 93 8.14 16.12 15.13
C HIS A 93 9.31 15.17 14.84
N PHE A 94 9.42 14.65 13.62
CA PHE A 94 10.46 13.72 13.17
C PHE A 94 11.10 14.18 11.86
N PRO A 95 11.65 15.41 11.81
CA PRO A 95 12.13 16.03 10.56
C PRO A 95 13.26 15.24 9.89
N ASP A 96 14.06 14.51 10.67
CA ASP A 96 15.18 13.70 10.17
C ASP A 96 14.73 12.46 9.39
N GLU A 97 13.44 12.12 9.43
CA GLU A 97 12.87 10.94 8.75
C GLU A 97 12.29 11.25 7.38
N ASN A 98 12.30 12.52 6.95
CA ASN A 98 11.70 13.02 5.73
C ASN A 98 10.25 12.50 5.57
N ILE A 99 9.89 11.96 4.40
CA ILE A 99 8.57 11.38 4.16
C ILE A 99 8.44 10.08 4.96
N ILE A 100 7.62 10.10 6.00
CA ILE A 100 7.47 9.02 6.98
C ILE A 100 6.57 7.88 6.48
N GLU A 101 5.64 8.19 5.58
CA GLU A 101 4.71 7.24 5.00
C GLU A 101 4.38 7.61 3.55
N TRP A 102 4.26 6.58 2.71
CA TRP A 102 3.62 6.64 1.41
C TRP A 102 2.33 5.83 1.42
N ASN A 103 1.28 6.38 0.83
CA ASN A 103 0.07 5.67 0.43
C ASN A 103 -0.01 5.66 -1.10
N ILE A 104 -0.28 4.49 -1.68
CA ILE A 104 -0.38 4.28 -3.12
C ILE A 104 -1.71 3.60 -3.41
N TYR A 105 -2.42 4.11 -4.41
CA TYR A 105 -3.74 3.65 -4.81
C TYR A 105 -3.68 3.14 -6.25
N ALA A 106 -4.08 1.90 -6.49
CA ALA A 106 -3.98 1.26 -7.79
C ALA A 106 -5.17 0.35 -8.09
N GLY A 107 -5.40 0.07 -9.37
CA GLY A 107 -6.26 -1.02 -9.81
C GLY A 107 -5.53 -2.36 -9.82
N LEU A 108 -6.26 -3.44 -10.12
CA LEU A 108 -5.67 -4.70 -10.59
C LEU A 108 -5.49 -4.71 -12.12
N GLY A 109 -5.66 -3.57 -12.77
CA GLY A 109 -5.66 -3.39 -14.22
C GLY A 109 -6.15 -2.00 -14.59
N ALA A 110 -6.04 -1.66 -15.87
CA ALA A 110 -6.61 -0.44 -16.40
C ALA A 110 -8.14 -0.49 -16.52
N GLU A 111 -8.72 -1.69 -16.56
CA GLU A 111 -10.15 -1.89 -16.60
C GLU A 111 -10.82 -1.70 -15.22
N GLU A 112 -12.00 -1.10 -15.23
CA GLU A 112 -12.80 -0.89 -14.02
C GLU A 112 -13.40 -2.20 -13.48
N HIS A 113 -13.68 -3.15 -14.37
CA HIS A 113 -14.28 -4.43 -14.03
C HIS A 113 -13.46 -5.58 -14.60
N ILE A 114 -13.23 -6.61 -13.78
CA ILE A 114 -12.35 -7.73 -14.11
C ILE A 114 -12.98 -9.06 -13.64
N PRO A 115 -12.89 -10.16 -14.43
CA PRO A 115 -13.30 -11.48 -13.96
C PRO A 115 -12.57 -11.87 -12.67
N HIS A 116 -13.29 -12.47 -11.71
CA HIS A 116 -12.75 -12.77 -10.39
C HIS A 116 -11.49 -13.64 -10.40
N ASP A 117 -11.43 -14.64 -11.27
CA ASP A 117 -10.24 -15.50 -11.38
C ASP A 117 -9.05 -14.75 -12.00
N GLU A 118 -9.31 -13.83 -12.93
CA GLU A 118 -8.26 -13.00 -13.51
C GLU A 118 -7.70 -12.01 -12.48
N ALA A 119 -8.57 -11.41 -11.66
CA ALA A 119 -8.17 -10.57 -10.53
C ALA A 119 -7.27 -11.34 -9.55
N ARG A 120 -7.66 -12.58 -9.19
CA ARG A 120 -6.87 -13.49 -8.36
C ARG A 120 -5.47 -13.70 -8.95
N GLN A 121 -5.39 -14.05 -10.23
CA GLN A 121 -4.11 -14.28 -10.91
C GLN A 121 -3.23 -13.02 -10.98
N ARG A 122 -3.83 -11.84 -11.23
CA ARG A 122 -3.12 -10.56 -11.24
C ARG A 122 -2.57 -10.20 -9.87
N MET A 123 -3.37 -10.36 -8.82
CA MET A 123 -2.92 -10.18 -7.45
C MET A 123 -1.74 -11.09 -7.11
N MET A 124 -1.80 -12.38 -7.49
CA MET A 124 -0.70 -13.32 -7.26
C MET A 124 0.59 -12.91 -8.00
N ARG A 125 0.48 -12.33 -9.20
CA ARG A 125 1.64 -11.76 -9.92
C ARG A 125 2.26 -10.59 -9.15
N ILE A 126 1.44 -9.69 -8.59
CA ILE A 126 1.93 -8.57 -7.78
C ILE A 126 2.68 -9.09 -6.54
N LEU A 127 2.09 -10.04 -5.80
CA LEU A 127 2.73 -10.65 -4.63
C LEU A 127 4.06 -11.33 -4.98
N ASN A 128 4.10 -12.05 -6.10
CA ASN A 128 5.33 -12.68 -6.58
C ASN A 128 6.40 -11.66 -6.96
N ASN A 129 6.04 -10.54 -7.60
CA ASN A 129 6.97 -9.47 -7.94
C ASN A 129 7.58 -8.81 -6.68
N ILE A 130 6.76 -8.54 -5.66
CA ILE A 130 7.21 -8.01 -4.37
C ILE A 130 8.22 -8.98 -3.72
N ARG A 131 7.87 -10.28 -3.66
CA ARG A 131 8.75 -11.32 -3.11
C ARG A 131 10.03 -11.52 -3.90
N ALA A 132 9.97 -11.47 -5.23
CA ALA A 132 11.14 -11.58 -6.11
C ALA A 132 12.11 -10.40 -5.92
N ALA A 133 11.59 -9.22 -5.54
CA ALA A 133 12.39 -8.09 -5.12
C ALA A 133 12.99 -8.24 -3.70
N GLY A 134 12.78 -9.38 -3.04
CA GLY A 134 13.42 -9.75 -1.77
C GLY A 134 12.63 -9.38 -0.52
N TRP A 135 11.43 -8.84 -0.65
CA TRP A 135 10.52 -8.59 0.47
C TRP A 135 10.03 -9.91 1.07
N ARG A 136 10.02 -9.99 2.40
CA ARG A 136 9.63 -11.19 3.16
C ARG A 136 8.30 -10.95 3.86
N HIS A 137 7.51 -12.00 4.04
CA HIS A 137 6.25 -11.93 4.81
C HIS A 137 6.52 -11.37 6.20
N TYR A 138 5.72 -10.41 6.62
CA TYR A 138 5.70 -9.86 7.97
C TYR A 138 4.38 -10.23 8.63
N ILE A 139 4.49 -10.90 9.77
CA ILE A 139 3.37 -11.25 10.67
C ILE A 139 3.46 -10.30 11.85
N GLU A 140 2.36 -9.61 12.16
CA GLU A 140 2.31 -8.69 13.29
C GLU A 140 2.71 -9.39 14.60
N ARG A 141 3.30 -8.62 15.52
CA ARG A 141 3.96 -9.14 16.72
C ARG A 141 3.04 -9.84 17.71
N SER A 142 1.76 -9.48 17.72
CA SER A 142 0.71 -10.10 18.53
C SER A 142 0.00 -11.26 17.85
N LEU A 143 0.23 -11.47 16.55
CA LEU A 143 -0.54 -12.42 15.76
C LEU A 143 0.18 -13.77 15.61
N PRO A 144 -0.58 -14.89 15.54
CA PRO A 144 -0.02 -16.23 15.44
C PRO A 144 0.73 -16.44 14.13
N ARG A 145 1.84 -17.19 14.20
CA ARG A 145 2.70 -17.49 13.04
C ARG A 145 2.11 -18.60 12.18
N LEU A 146 1.19 -18.22 11.29
CA LEU A 146 0.47 -19.12 10.39
C LEU A 146 0.98 -18.99 8.95
N LYS A 147 0.89 -20.09 8.20
CA LYS A 147 1.31 -20.20 6.79
C LYS A 147 0.23 -20.84 5.93
N GLY A 148 0.32 -20.63 4.62
CA GLY A 148 -0.52 -21.28 3.63
C GLY A 148 -2.01 -21.08 3.88
N ALA A 149 -2.78 -22.14 3.66
CA ALA A 149 -4.22 -22.18 3.90
C ALA A 149 -4.62 -21.84 5.35
N GLN A 150 -3.76 -22.14 6.35
CA GLN A 150 -4.07 -21.83 7.75
C GLN A 150 -4.10 -20.32 8.00
N ALA A 151 -3.20 -19.56 7.36
CA ALA A 151 -3.23 -18.10 7.43
C ALA A 151 -4.50 -17.54 6.77
N LEU A 152 -4.89 -18.07 5.62
CA LEU A 152 -6.12 -17.68 4.93
C LEU A 152 -7.37 -17.94 5.78
N HIS A 153 -7.54 -19.18 6.28
CA HIS A 153 -8.69 -19.53 7.11
C HIS A 153 -8.77 -18.70 8.39
N PHE A 154 -7.62 -18.41 9.00
CA PHE A 154 -7.58 -17.55 10.17
C PHE A 154 -7.99 -16.11 9.83
N ALA A 155 -7.44 -15.54 8.75
CA ALA A 155 -7.74 -14.17 8.29
C ALA A 155 -9.22 -13.95 7.93
N ILE A 156 -9.95 -14.98 7.45
CA ILE A 156 -11.39 -14.88 7.23
C ILE A 156 -12.16 -14.57 8.53
N THR A 157 -11.72 -15.16 9.65
CA THR A 157 -12.36 -14.96 10.97
C THR A 157 -11.70 -13.88 11.82
N SER A 158 -10.48 -13.48 11.46
CA SER A 158 -9.70 -12.43 12.11
C SER A 158 -9.05 -11.55 11.03
N PRO A 159 -9.82 -10.61 10.44
CA PRO A 159 -9.39 -9.85 9.25
C PRO A 159 -8.14 -8.97 9.45
N VAL A 160 -7.67 -8.81 10.68
CA VAL A 160 -6.41 -8.14 11.00
C VAL A 160 -5.18 -8.98 10.64
N HIS A 161 -5.33 -10.29 10.48
CA HIS A 161 -4.22 -11.20 10.17
C HIS A 161 -3.78 -11.08 8.72
N SER A 162 -2.46 -10.92 8.52
CA SER A 162 -1.88 -10.83 7.18
C SER A 162 -1.83 -12.21 6.52
N LEU A 163 -2.34 -12.28 5.29
CA LEU A 163 -2.28 -13.47 4.46
C LEU A 163 -0.84 -13.84 4.11
N ASP A 164 -0.59 -15.14 3.94
CA ASP A 164 0.71 -15.65 3.48
C ASP A 164 0.88 -15.32 1.98
N PRO A 165 1.89 -14.51 1.58
CA PRO A 165 2.09 -14.10 0.20
C PRO A 165 2.67 -15.22 -0.69
N THR A 166 2.90 -16.42 -0.14
CA THR A 166 3.30 -17.61 -0.88
C THR A 166 2.13 -18.53 -1.20
N TYR A 167 0.99 -18.34 -0.53
CA TYR A 167 -0.21 -19.13 -0.76
C TYR A 167 -0.98 -18.62 -1.98
N VAL A 168 -1.33 -19.54 -2.87
CA VAL A 168 -2.17 -19.25 -4.04
C VAL A 168 -3.54 -19.84 -3.76
N PRO A 169 -4.54 -19.01 -3.36
CA PRO A 169 -5.88 -19.50 -3.13
C PRO A 169 -6.48 -19.99 -4.44
N ASP A 170 -7.39 -20.97 -4.37
CA ASP A 170 -8.29 -21.24 -5.48
C ASP A 170 -9.36 -20.14 -5.63
N LEU A 171 -10.27 -20.30 -6.59
CA LEU A 171 -11.32 -19.30 -6.81
C LEU A 171 -12.33 -19.26 -5.66
N ASP A 172 -12.62 -20.39 -5.01
CA ASP A 172 -13.55 -20.45 -3.88
C ASP A 172 -12.98 -19.70 -2.68
N GLU A 173 -11.72 -20.00 -2.33
CA GLU A 173 -10.97 -19.31 -1.28
C GLU A 173 -10.83 -17.82 -1.57
N TRP A 174 -10.50 -17.44 -2.82
CA TRP A 174 -10.43 -16.03 -3.24
C TRP A 174 -11.77 -15.31 -3.06
N MET A 175 -12.87 -15.96 -3.44
CA MET A 175 -14.20 -15.40 -3.25
C MET A 175 -14.61 -15.32 -1.78
N SER A 176 -14.01 -16.12 -0.90
CA SER A 176 -14.25 -16.08 0.55
C SER A 176 -13.47 -14.99 1.31
N LEU A 177 -12.50 -14.33 0.68
CA LEU A 177 -11.66 -13.33 1.35
C LEU A 177 -12.49 -12.17 1.94
N PRO A 178 -12.07 -11.59 3.08
CA PRO A 178 -12.70 -10.38 3.59
C PRO A 178 -12.55 -9.22 2.60
N ALA A 179 -13.38 -8.18 2.76
CA ALA A 179 -13.34 -7.00 1.89
C ALA A 179 -11.93 -6.42 1.81
N ASP A 180 -11.22 -6.29 2.95
CA ASP A 180 -9.87 -5.71 3.06
C ASP A 180 -8.80 -6.77 3.36
N ALA A 181 -8.66 -7.73 2.45
CA ALA A 181 -7.62 -8.75 2.53
C ALA A 181 -6.22 -8.12 2.47
N THR A 182 -5.37 -8.43 3.45
CA THR A 182 -4.09 -7.73 3.63
C THR A 182 -2.90 -8.67 3.59
N TRP A 183 -1.83 -8.25 2.91
CA TRP A 183 -0.50 -8.85 2.96
C TRP A 183 0.49 -7.83 3.51
N ARG A 184 1.38 -8.28 4.40
CA ARG A 184 2.41 -7.44 4.99
C ARG A 184 3.78 -7.97 4.69
N PHE A 185 4.72 -7.08 4.46
CA PHE A 185 6.09 -7.41 4.13
C PHE A 185 7.09 -6.54 4.87
N GLN A 186 8.29 -7.08 5.03
CA GLN A 186 9.45 -6.37 5.50
C GLN A 186 10.63 -6.60 4.55
N LEU A 187 11.41 -5.55 4.34
CA LEU A 187 12.70 -5.59 3.68
C LEU A 187 13.58 -4.52 4.32
N ASP A 188 14.68 -4.94 4.94
CA ASP A 188 15.59 -4.05 5.68
C ASP A 188 14.80 -3.08 6.60
N HIS A 189 15.14 -1.80 6.64
CA HIS A 189 14.47 -0.81 7.49
C HIS A 189 13.12 -0.30 6.93
N ALA A 190 12.43 -1.07 6.08
CA ALA A 190 11.16 -0.69 5.47
C ALA A 190 10.08 -1.77 5.60
N TYR A 191 8.85 -1.33 5.75
CA TYR A 191 7.65 -2.16 5.89
C TYR A 191 6.62 -1.77 4.83
N LEU A 192 5.98 -2.79 4.25
CA LEU A 192 5.01 -2.65 3.18
C LEU A 192 3.72 -3.35 3.57
N THR A 193 2.60 -2.66 3.54
CA THR A 193 1.27 -3.25 3.67
C THR A 193 0.54 -3.11 2.35
N LEU A 194 0.08 -4.22 1.77
CA LEU A 194 -0.74 -4.25 0.57
C LEU A 194 -2.13 -4.77 0.94
N THR A 195 -3.15 -3.94 0.77
CA THR A 195 -4.54 -4.26 1.02
C THR A 195 -5.29 -4.31 -0.29
N LEU A 196 -6.02 -5.39 -0.49
CA LEU A 196 -6.98 -5.56 -1.57
C LEU A 196 -8.37 -5.27 -1.02
N THR A 197 -9.02 -4.26 -1.59
CA THR A 197 -10.44 -3.97 -1.37
C THR A 197 -11.24 -4.41 -2.60
N ARG A 198 -12.47 -4.89 -2.40
CA ARG A 198 -13.38 -5.26 -3.49
C ARG A 198 -14.79 -4.72 -3.28
N ASP A 199 -15.48 -4.47 -4.38
CA ASP A 199 -16.90 -4.12 -4.35
C ASP A 199 -17.74 -5.31 -3.89
N MET A 200 -18.29 -5.20 -2.68
CA MET A 200 -19.08 -6.26 -2.04
C MET A 200 -20.46 -6.44 -2.68
N GLU A 201 -20.90 -5.51 -3.53
CA GLU A 201 -22.14 -5.65 -4.30
C GLU A 201 -21.91 -6.41 -5.62
N ARG A 202 -20.66 -6.72 -5.98
CA ARG A 202 -20.26 -7.38 -7.23
C ARG A 202 -19.51 -8.69 -6.98
N LEU A 203 -20.16 -9.61 -6.27
CA LEU A 203 -19.58 -10.92 -5.91
C LEU A 203 -20.18 -12.11 -6.69
N ASP A 204 -21.02 -11.84 -7.70
CA ASP A 204 -21.51 -12.89 -8.60
C ASP A 204 -20.33 -13.47 -9.39
N ARG A 205 -19.95 -14.72 -9.06
CA ARG A 205 -18.80 -15.42 -9.64
C ARG A 205 -18.74 -15.39 -11.17
N ASN A 206 -19.90 -15.36 -11.83
CA ASN A 206 -19.99 -15.42 -13.28
C ASN A 206 -19.98 -14.03 -13.93
N LYS A 207 -19.88 -12.96 -13.14
CA LYS A 207 -19.79 -11.58 -13.61
C LYS A 207 -18.46 -10.96 -13.18
N PRO A 208 -17.97 -9.95 -13.90
CA PRO A 208 -16.83 -9.16 -13.46
C PRO A 208 -17.10 -8.43 -12.14
N GLY A 209 -16.08 -8.42 -11.27
CA GLY A 209 -16.05 -7.62 -10.04
C GLY A 209 -15.24 -6.34 -10.22
N ALA A 210 -15.20 -5.50 -9.19
CA ALA A 210 -14.33 -4.33 -9.11
C ALA A 210 -13.39 -4.46 -7.91
N TYR A 211 -12.11 -4.14 -8.13
CA TYR A 211 -11.04 -4.33 -7.16
C TYR A 211 -10.14 -3.11 -7.08
N PHE A 212 -9.67 -2.83 -5.88
CA PHE A 212 -8.82 -1.69 -5.58
C PHE A 212 -7.68 -2.13 -4.68
N LEU A 213 -6.49 -1.60 -4.94
CA LEU A 213 -5.30 -1.83 -4.14
C LEU A 213 -4.96 -0.56 -3.38
N LYS A 214 -4.74 -0.71 -2.08
CA LYS A 214 -4.06 0.28 -1.25
C LYS A 214 -2.73 -0.31 -0.80
N LEU A 215 -1.64 0.44 -1.00
CA LEU A 215 -0.33 0.08 -0.50
C LEU A 215 0.18 1.18 0.43
N SER A 216 0.61 0.81 1.64
CA SER A 216 1.32 1.68 2.56
C SER A 216 2.78 1.25 2.65
N LEU A 217 3.71 2.20 2.56
CA LEU A 217 5.14 1.99 2.68
C LEU A 217 5.70 2.94 3.74
N VAL A 218 6.29 2.37 4.79
CA VAL A 218 6.83 3.10 5.94
C VAL A 218 8.25 2.65 6.28
N GLY A 219 8.99 3.54 6.96
CA GLY A 219 10.27 3.21 7.58
C GLY A 219 10.11 2.47 8.91
N SER A 220 11.20 1.86 9.40
CA SER A 220 11.16 1.06 10.63
C SER A 220 10.78 1.82 11.90
N LYS A 221 11.13 3.11 11.98
CA LYS A 221 10.75 3.97 13.12
C LYS A 221 9.26 4.33 13.09
N GLU A 222 8.71 4.53 11.89
CA GLU A 222 7.27 4.77 11.75
C GLU A 222 6.46 3.50 12.06
N GLU A 223 6.92 2.33 11.61
CA GLU A 223 6.36 1.04 12.03
C GLU A 223 6.39 0.88 13.57
N ALA A 224 7.53 1.21 14.21
CA ALA A 224 7.64 1.18 15.66
C ALA A 224 6.65 2.13 16.37
N ARG A 225 6.40 3.31 15.79
CA ARG A 225 5.38 4.26 16.28
C ARG A 225 3.96 3.74 16.08
N GLN A 226 3.70 3.02 14.99
CA GLN A 226 2.41 2.39 14.76
C GLN A 226 2.13 1.27 15.78
N ILE A 227 3.16 0.49 16.15
CA ILE A 227 3.06 -0.55 17.18
C ILE A 227 2.61 0.02 18.54
N VAL A 228 3.22 1.13 18.99
CA VAL A 228 2.90 1.72 20.31
C VAL A 228 1.65 2.61 20.29
N GLY A 229 1.15 2.92 19.10
CA GLY A 229 -0.03 3.75 18.88
C GLY A 229 0.17 5.25 19.07
N PRO A 230 -0.83 6.06 18.67
CA PRO A 230 -0.71 7.52 18.59
C PRO A 230 -0.48 8.19 19.95
N ALA A 231 -1.04 7.63 21.04
CA ALA A 231 -0.90 8.19 22.38
C ALA A 231 0.54 8.14 22.92
N LYS A 232 1.35 7.19 22.44
CA LYS A 232 2.74 6.98 22.87
C LYS A 232 3.75 7.38 21.80
N ARG A 233 3.30 8.04 20.72
CA ARG A 233 4.10 8.34 19.52
C ARG A 233 5.37 9.15 19.81
N SER A 234 5.30 10.12 20.73
CA SER A 234 6.45 10.97 21.09
C SER A 234 7.48 10.25 21.95
N ASP A 235 7.05 9.31 22.79
CA ASP A 235 7.90 8.49 23.69
C ASP A 235 8.01 7.03 23.18
N TRP A 236 8.00 6.87 21.85
CA TRP A 236 7.79 5.57 21.25
C TRP A 236 8.88 4.56 21.61
N GLN A 237 10.12 4.99 21.86
CA GLN A 237 11.23 4.08 22.20
C GLN A 237 10.99 3.38 23.56
N ASN A 238 10.63 4.13 24.59
CA ASN A 238 10.34 3.58 25.91
C ASN A 238 9.02 2.79 25.92
N ALA A 239 8.02 3.32 25.23
CA ALA A 239 6.76 2.62 25.04
C ALA A 239 6.94 1.27 24.34
N LEU A 240 7.78 1.21 23.31
CA LEU A 240 8.01 0.01 22.52
C LEU A 240 8.69 -1.08 23.36
N ALA A 241 9.71 -0.73 24.15
CA ALA A 241 10.34 -1.67 25.06
C ALA A 241 9.34 -2.32 26.03
N SER A 242 8.29 -1.58 26.42
CA SER A 242 7.23 -2.07 27.30
C SER A 242 6.12 -2.84 26.55
N GLU A 243 5.88 -2.52 25.27
CA GLU A 243 4.82 -3.12 24.45
C GLU A 243 5.21 -4.50 23.91
N LEU A 244 6.49 -4.71 23.56
CA LEU A 244 6.94 -5.96 22.93
C LEU A 244 6.69 -7.23 23.76
N PRO A 245 6.92 -7.24 25.09
CA PRO A 245 6.57 -8.40 25.91
C PRO A 245 5.07 -8.70 25.91
N LEU A 246 4.21 -7.66 25.87
CA LEU A 246 2.75 -7.81 25.83
C LEU A 246 2.30 -8.43 24.52
N LEU A 247 2.79 -7.91 23.38
CA LEU A 247 2.50 -8.47 22.05
C LEU A 247 2.97 -9.93 21.96
N LYS A 248 4.14 -10.24 22.51
CA LYS A 248 4.61 -11.62 22.56
C LYS A 248 3.67 -12.51 23.38
N GLN A 249 3.21 -12.03 24.54
CA GLN A 249 2.28 -12.78 25.38
C GLN A 249 0.96 -13.05 24.65
N ASP A 250 0.41 -12.05 23.95
CA ASP A 250 -0.82 -12.20 23.16
C ASP A 250 -0.65 -13.27 22.07
N ARG A 251 0.48 -13.22 21.35
CA ARG A 251 0.82 -14.23 20.34
C ARG A 251 0.93 -15.62 20.96
N ASP A 252 1.68 -15.77 22.05
CA ASP A 252 1.89 -17.05 22.70
C ASP A 252 0.54 -17.68 23.14
N GLN A 253 -0.37 -16.86 23.67
CA GLN A 253 -1.71 -17.28 24.08
C GLN A 253 -2.58 -17.70 22.88
N ALA A 254 -2.53 -16.93 21.78
CA ALA A 254 -3.23 -17.26 20.55
C ALA A 254 -2.71 -18.57 19.93
N GLU A 255 -1.38 -18.70 19.83
CA GLU A 255 -0.72 -19.90 19.29
C GLU A 255 -1.00 -21.14 20.14
N GLU A 256 -1.02 -21.03 21.47
CA GLU A 256 -1.37 -22.15 22.34
C GLU A 256 -2.82 -22.62 22.11
N THR A 257 -3.75 -21.67 21.97
CA THR A 257 -5.15 -21.98 21.65
C THR A 257 -5.27 -22.69 20.31
N LEU A 258 -4.49 -22.27 19.31
CA LEU A 258 -4.46 -22.87 17.98
C LEU A 258 -3.80 -24.25 17.97
N ARG A 259 -2.71 -24.46 18.72
CA ARG A 259 -2.05 -25.78 18.86
C ARG A 259 -3.01 -26.82 19.44
N ARG A 260 -3.81 -26.47 20.44
CA ARG A 260 -4.85 -27.35 21.01
C ARG A 260 -5.91 -27.78 20.00
N ARG A 261 -6.09 -27.02 18.92
CA ARG A 261 -6.99 -27.32 17.80
C ARG A 261 -6.30 -28.03 16.64
N GLY A 262 -5.03 -28.43 16.80
CA GLY A 262 -4.25 -29.11 15.77
C GLY A 262 -3.69 -28.19 14.68
N VAL A 263 -3.70 -26.87 14.88
CA VAL A 263 -3.11 -25.90 13.94
C VAL A 263 -1.59 -25.89 14.10
N VAL A 264 -0.87 -25.89 12.98
CA VAL A 264 0.59 -25.89 12.94
C VAL A 264 1.09 -24.46 13.03
N ILE A 265 1.99 -24.21 13.96
CA ILE A 265 2.64 -22.89 14.11
C ILE A 265 4.00 -22.93 13.44
N ASP A 266 4.29 -21.91 12.64
CA ASP A 266 5.60 -21.71 12.02
C ASP A 266 6.63 -21.21 13.04
N SER A 267 7.23 -22.15 13.76
CA SER A 267 8.28 -21.86 14.74
C SER A 267 9.57 -21.32 14.11
N ALA A 268 9.74 -21.46 12.80
CA ALA A 268 10.90 -20.96 12.06
C ALA A 268 10.81 -19.46 11.72
N TYR A 269 9.62 -18.86 11.78
CA TYR A 269 9.47 -17.41 11.57
C TYR A 269 10.14 -16.63 12.71
N GLN A 270 10.93 -15.63 12.31
CA GLN A 270 11.57 -14.68 13.22
C GLN A 270 11.04 -13.29 12.90
N ASP A 271 10.62 -12.56 13.94
CA ASP A 271 10.24 -11.17 13.77
C ASP A 271 11.44 -10.35 13.26
N PRO A 272 11.20 -9.32 12.42
CA PRO A 272 12.25 -8.37 12.04
C PRO A 272 12.88 -7.69 13.27
N SER A 273 14.11 -7.20 13.11
CA SER A 273 14.73 -6.35 14.14
C SER A 273 13.98 -5.03 14.28
N ILE A 274 13.99 -4.48 15.49
CA ILE A 274 13.39 -3.19 15.81
C ILE A 274 14.50 -2.12 15.89
N PRO A 275 14.23 -0.87 15.44
CA PRO A 275 15.17 0.24 15.53
C PRO A 275 15.45 0.71 16.96
#